data_AF-A0A1F8P086-F1
#
_entry.id   AF-A0A1F8P086-F1
#
_cell.length_a   1.000
_cell.length_b   1.000
_cell.length_c   1.000
_cell.angle_alpha   90.00
_cell.angle_beta   90.00
_cell.angle_gamma   90.00
#
_symmetry.space_group_name_H-M   'P 1'
#
loop_
_entity.id
_entity.type
_entity.pdbx_description
1 polymer ?
#
loop_
_entity_poly.entity_id
_entity_poly.type
_entity_poly.pdbx_seq_one_letter_code
_entity_poly.pdbx_strand_id
1 'polypeptide(L)'
;MQNNYCEGRGSGRLLTRINRISAWVLFISMLVYFVSGYGMTKGIIDSGVATRLHVTVLPVFVLLSFVVHSFLSIRLAFIRWKIWNRFALAAVSILFAAFSVSIIYVEMFYTSTQAASAEQTAIATQIVEQVASPATTITAQTNQKVLNAAELAKYNGKNGMPAYVAVDGLVYDMSRVFRQGTHFEHVAGTELTNAFYSYHVKGEISKYPVVGIYKS
;
A
#
# COMPACT_ATOMS: atom_id res chain seq x y z
N MET A 1 -12.27 -24.13 53.01
CA MET A 1 -11.97 -23.68 51.63
C MET A 1 -13.23 -23.90 50.80
N GLN A 2 -14.11 -22.91 50.74
CA GLN A 2 -15.43 -23.01 50.11
C GLN A 2 -15.59 -21.88 49.10
N ASN A 3 -16.17 -22.25 47.96
CA ASN A 3 -16.84 -21.40 46.97
C ASN A 3 -15.98 -20.43 46.13
N ASN A 4 -15.54 -20.90 44.95
CA ASN A 4 -15.27 -20.07 43.77
C ASN A 4 -15.62 -20.77 42.44
N TYR A 5 -16.56 -21.73 42.44
CA TYR A 5 -16.94 -22.47 41.22
C TYR A 5 -18.20 -21.96 40.52
N CYS A 6 -18.78 -20.83 40.96
CA CYS A 6 -20.01 -20.29 40.37
C CYS A 6 -19.78 -19.24 39.27
N GLU A 7 -18.56 -18.70 39.09
CA GLU A 7 -18.27 -17.68 38.06
C GLU A 7 -18.06 -18.27 36.64
N GLY A 8 -17.89 -19.59 36.50
CA GLY A 8 -17.44 -20.22 35.25
C GLY A 8 -18.52 -20.62 34.23
N ARG A 9 -19.79 -20.73 34.63
CA ARG A 9 -20.83 -21.37 33.77
C ARG A 9 -21.44 -20.46 32.70
N GLY A 10 -21.40 -19.14 32.94
CA GLY A 10 -21.88 -18.11 32.02
C GLY A 10 -20.80 -17.62 31.05
N SER A 11 -19.58 -17.37 31.56
CA SER A 11 -18.45 -16.85 30.78
C SER A 11 -18.05 -17.77 29.62
N GLY A 12 -17.98 -19.09 29.84
CA GLY A 12 -17.65 -20.04 28.76
C GLY A 12 -18.67 -20.07 27.61
N ARG A 13 -19.96 -19.87 27.90
CA ARG A 13 -21.02 -19.78 26.89
C ARG A 13 -20.98 -18.47 26.10
N LEU A 14 -20.58 -17.38 26.73
CA LEU A 14 -20.42 -16.09 26.06
C LEU A 14 -19.22 -16.11 25.10
N LEU A 15 -18.06 -16.60 25.55
CA LEU A 15 -16.84 -16.65 24.72
C LEU A 15 -17.03 -17.50 23.45
N THR A 16 -17.75 -18.61 23.55
CA THR A 16 -18.04 -19.48 22.40
C THR A 16 -19.03 -18.85 21.42
N ARG A 17 -20.00 -18.05 21.90
CA ARG A 17 -20.89 -17.26 21.05
C ARG A 17 -20.14 -16.16 20.31
N ILE A 18 -19.29 -15.41 21.03
CA ILE A 18 -18.45 -14.37 20.43
C ILE A 18 -17.55 -14.97 19.35
N ASN A 19 -16.88 -16.11 19.64
CA ASN A 19 -16.03 -16.76 18.65
C ASN A 19 -16.79 -17.20 17.39
N ARG A 20 -18.05 -17.61 17.53
CA ARG A 20 -18.90 -18.00 16.40
C ARG A 20 -19.32 -16.78 15.58
N ILE A 21 -19.70 -15.69 16.26
CA ILE A 21 -20.06 -14.43 15.59
C ILE A 21 -18.86 -13.88 14.83
N SER A 22 -17.68 -13.80 15.45
CA SER A 22 -16.47 -13.31 14.77
C SER A 22 -16.09 -14.18 13.58
N ALA A 23 -16.29 -15.50 13.64
CA ALA A 23 -16.09 -16.39 12.51
C ALA A 23 -17.05 -16.08 11.33
N TRP A 24 -18.33 -15.85 11.61
CA TRP A 24 -19.31 -15.47 10.58
C TRP A 24 -19.02 -14.11 9.97
N VAL A 25 -18.65 -13.12 10.80
CA VAL A 25 -18.25 -11.79 10.32
C VAL A 25 -17.01 -11.91 9.44
N LEU A 26 -15.99 -12.67 9.86
CA LEU A 26 -14.79 -12.93 9.06
C LEU A 26 -15.13 -13.59 7.72
N PHE A 27 -15.96 -14.64 7.74
CA PHE A 27 -16.35 -15.36 6.52
C PHE A 27 -17.09 -14.44 5.52
N ILE A 28 -18.10 -13.71 5.99
CA ILE A 28 -18.86 -12.79 5.14
C ILE A 28 -17.95 -11.69 4.61
N SER A 29 -17.14 -11.08 5.47
CA SER A 29 -16.20 -10.01 5.06
C SER A 29 -15.22 -10.51 4.02
N MET A 30 -14.72 -11.74 4.15
CA MET A 30 -13.81 -12.36 3.18
C MET A 30 -14.50 -12.64 1.84
N LEU A 31 -15.75 -13.12 1.84
CA LEU A 31 -16.53 -13.28 0.60
C LEU A 31 -16.71 -11.95 -0.12
N VAL A 32 -17.11 -10.91 0.61
CA VAL A 32 -17.27 -9.56 0.04
C VAL A 32 -15.91 -9.00 -0.43
N TYR A 33 -14.81 -9.34 0.24
CA TYR A 33 -13.45 -8.96 -0.17
C TYR A 33 -13.10 -9.56 -1.54
N PHE A 34 -13.35 -10.85 -1.76
CA PHE A 34 -13.11 -11.47 -3.07
C PHE A 34 -14.02 -10.91 -4.16
N VAL A 35 -15.31 -10.72 -3.87
CA VAL A 35 -16.26 -10.16 -4.84
C VAL A 35 -15.90 -8.73 -5.21
N SER A 36 -15.52 -7.89 -4.24
CA SER A 36 -15.12 -6.50 -4.50
C SER A 36 -13.82 -6.42 -5.31
N GLY A 37 -12.83 -7.28 -5.00
CA GLY A 37 -11.59 -7.36 -5.78
C GLY A 37 -11.86 -7.82 -7.22
N TYR A 38 -12.63 -8.88 -7.40
CA TYR A 38 -13.01 -9.37 -8.72
C TYR A 38 -13.82 -8.33 -9.50
N GLY A 39 -14.82 -7.72 -8.86
CA GLY A 39 -15.68 -6.70 -9.44
C GLY A 39 -14.91 -5.48 -9.94
N MET A 40 -13.88 -5.04 -9.21
CA MET A 40 -13.00 -3.95 -9.62
C MET A 40 -12.23 -4.28 -10.91
N THR A 41 -11.74 -5.52 -11.05
CA THR A 41 -10.99 -5.94 -12.25
C THR A 41 -11.86 -6.13 -13.49
N LYS A 42 -13.16 -6.37 -13.30
CA LYS A 42 -14.11 -6.65 -14.38
C LYS A 42 -15.06 -5.48 -14.70
N GLY A 43 -14.99 -4.38 -13.96
CA GLY A 43 -15.87 -3.22 -14.16
C GLY A 43 -17.35 -3.51 -13.86
N ILE A 44 -17.65 -4.51 -13.02
CA ILE A 44 -19.03 -4.88 -12.66
C ILE A 44 -19.63 -3.87 -11.68
N ILE A 45 -18.78 -3.19 -10.92
CA ILE A 45 -19.13 -2.23 -9.86
C ILE A 45 -18.40 -0.92 -10.16
N ASP A 46 -19.00 0.21 -9.79
CA ASP A 46 -18.34 1.53 -9.82
C ASP A 46 -16.94 1.47 -9.20
N SER A 47 -15.94 1.95 -9.93
CA SER A 47 -14.53 1.83 -9.54
C SER A 47 -14.21 2.59 -8.26
N GLY A 48 -14.86 3.74 -8.02
CA GLY A 48 -14.67 4.53 -6.81
C GLY A 48 -15.21 3.84 -5.57
N VAL A 49 -16.45 3.35 -5.65
CA VAL A 49 -17.09 2.60 -4.55
C VAL A 49 -16.36 1.28 -4.30
N ALA A 50 -16.02 0.52 -5.36
CA ALA A 50 -15.30 -0.74 -5.24
C ALA A 50 -13.93 -0.55 -4.58
N THR A 51 -13.19 0.50 -4.95
CA THR A 51 -11.87 0.79 -4.36
C THR A 51 -11.96 1.15 -2.89
N ARG A 52 -12.89 2.04 -2.50
CA ARG A 52 -13.08 2.39 -1.09
C ARG A 52 -13.49 1.17 -0.26
N LEU A 53 -14.43 0.39 -0.77
CA LEU A 53 -14.89 -0.81 -0.07
C LEU A 53 -13.75 -1.83 0.08
N HIS A 54 -13.02 -2.12 -1.00
CA HIS A 54 -11.99 -3.16 -1.04
C HIS A 54 -10.72 -2.79 -0.29
N VAL A 55 -10.24 -1.55 -0.41
CA VAL A 55 -8.94 -1.13 0.13
C VAL A 55 -9.08 -0.50 1.52
N THR A 56 -10.17 0.22 1.78
CA THR A 56 -10.30 0.98 3.04
C THR A 56 -11.18 0.28 4.07
N VAL A 57 -12.33 -0.25 3.64
CA VAL A 57 -13.35 -0.71 4.58
C VAL A 57 -13.17 -2.18 4.96
N LEU A 58 -13.12 -3.08 3.96
CA LEU A 58 -13.12 -4.52 4.20
C LEU A 58 -11.87 -5.02 4.96
N PRO A 59 -10.64 -4.54 4.69
CA PRO A 59 -9.46 -5.02 5.42
C PRO A 59 -9.56 -4.78 6.92
N VAL A 60 -10.15 -3.67 7.36
CA VAL A 60 -10.36 -3.36 8.78
C VAL A 60 -11.26 -4.41 9.44
N PHE A 61 -12.40 -4.72 8.80
CA PHE A 61 -13.33 -5.73 9.31
C PHE A 61 -12.74 -7.14 9.28
N VAL A 62 -12.00 -7.50 8.22
CA VAL A 62 -11.33 -8.79 8.08
C VAL A 62 -10.27 -8.95 9.18
N LEU A 63 -9.37 -7.97 9.35
CA LEU A 63 -8.29 -8.01 10.34
C LEU A 63 -8.84 -8.07 11.76
N LEU A 64 -9.80 -7.21 12.10
CA LEU A 64 -10.41 -7.20 13.44
C LEU A 64 -11.07 -8.55 13.76
N SER A 65 -11.86 -9.07 12.83
CA SER A 65 -12.56 -10.34 13.02
C SER A 65 -11.60 -11.52 13.07
N PHE A 66 -10.54 -11.51 12.26
CA PHE A 66 -9.48 -12.50 12.27
C PHE A 66 -8.72 -12.53 13.60
N VAL A 67 -8.32 -11.36 14.12
CA VAL A 67 -7.63 -11.24 15.41
C VAL A 67 -8.47 -11.84 16.53
N VAL A 68 -9.75 -11.45 16.61
CA VAL A 68 -10.67 -11.94 17.64
C VAL A 68 -10.93 -13.44 17.50
N HIS A 69 -11.26 -13.91 16.29
CA HIS A 69 -11.54 -15.32 16.02
C HIS A 69 -10.34 -16.22 16.29
N SER A 70 -9.16 -15.85 15.79
CA SER A 70 -7.93 -16.64 15.93
C SER A 70 -7.50 -16.73 17.39
N PHE A 71 -7.51 -15.60 18.13
CA PHE A 71 -7.16 -15.58 19.55
C PHE A 71 -8.10 -16.46 20.38
N LEU A 72 -9.42 -16.28 20.21
CA LEU A 72 -10.42 -17.07 20.94
C LEU A 72 -10.36 -18.56 20.55
N SER A 73 -10.15 -18.88 19.28
CA SER A 73 -10.04 -20.25 18.80
C SER A 73 -8.81 -20.96 19.35
N ILE A 74 -7.65 -20.29 19.37
CA ILE A 74 -6.42 -20.83 19.99
C ILE A 74 -6.63 -21.06 21.49
N ARG A 75 -7.21 -20.08 22.20
CA ARG A 75 -7.51 -20.20 23.63
C ARG A 75 -8.42 -21.40 23.90
N LEU A 76 -9.52 -21.54 23.16
CA LEU A 76 -10.46 -22.65 23.32
C LEU A 76 -9.82 -24.00 22.95
N ALA A 77 -8.97 -24.04 21.92
CA ALA A 77 -8.23 -25.24 21.53
C ALA A 77 -7.26 -25.70 22.63
N PHE A 78 -6.51 -24.77 23.23
CA PHE A 78 -5.55 -25.09 24.29
C PHE A 78 -6.24 -25.56 25.57
N ILE A 79 -7.40 -24.99 25.90
CA ILE A 79 -8.25 -25.48 26.99
C ILE A 79 -8.70 -26.92 26.71
N ARG A 80 -9.16 -27.21 25.49
CA ARG A 80 -9.57 -28.56 25.08
C ARG A 80 -8.42 -29.57 25.15
N TRP A 81 -7.20 -29.15 24.79
CA TRP A 81 -6.00 -29.98 24.84
C TRP A 81 -5.37 -30.07 26.24
N LYS A 82 -5.94 -29.41 27.25
CA LYS A 82 -5.44 -29.40 28.64
C LYS A 82 -4.00 -28.85 28.78
N ILE A 83 -3.54 -28.05 27.82
CA ILE A 83 -2.22 -27.40 27.85
C ILE A 83 -2.30 -25.94 28.32
N TRP A 84 -3.49 -25.46 28.66
CA TRP A 84 -3.71 -24.06 29.01
C TRP A 84 -3.10 -23.69 30.36
N ASN A 85 -2.11 -22.79 30.35
CA ASN A 85 -1.51 -22.19 31.54
C ASN A 85 -1.33 -20.67 31.39
N ARG A 86 -0.96 -19.97 32.46
CA ARG A 86 -0.80 -18.50 32.44
C ARG A 86 0.32 -18.04 31.51
N PHE A 87 1.37 -18.85 31.33
CA PHE A 87 2.45 -18.56 30.38
C PHE A 87 1.98 -18.66 28.93
N ALA A 88 1.16 -19.66 28.60
CA ALA A 88 0.56 -19.82 27.28
C ALA A 88 -0.38 -18.66 26.95
N LEU A 89 -1.18 -18.20 27.93
CA LEU A 89 -1.99 -16.99 27.77
C LEU A 89 -1.12 -15.76 27.50
N ALA A 90 -0.08 -15.53 28.30
CA ALA A 90 0.82 -14.40 28.13
C ALA A 90 1.53 -14.43 26.77
N ALA A 91 2.05 -15.60 26.36
CA ALA A 91 2.73 -15.78 25.09
C ALA A 91 1.80 -15.49 23.90
N VAL A 92 0.58 -16.03 23.90
CA VAL A 92 -0.40 -15.77 22.84
C VAL A 92 -0.81 -14.29 22.84
N SER A 93 -1.06 -13.68 23.99
CA SER A 93 -1.41 -12.25 24.08
C SER A 93 -0.30 -11.35 23.55
N ILE A 94 0.97 -11.64 23.88
CA ILE A 94 2.14 -10.89 23.38
C ILE A 94 2.25 -11.01 21.86
N LEU A 95 2.06 -12.22 21.31
CA LEU A 95 2.10 -12.45 19.86
C LEU A 95 1.04 -11.63 19.13
N PHE A 96 -0.20 -11.64 19.62
CA PHE A 96 -1.28 -10.87 19.01
C PHE A 96 -1.11 -9.36 19.18
N ALA A 97 -0.55 -8.90 20.31
CA ALA A 97 -0.20 -7.50 20.51
C ALA A 97 0.89 -7.05 19.53
N ALA A 98 1.95 -7.84 19.36
CA ALA A 98 3.03 -7.57 18.40
C ALA A 98 2.50 -7.54 16.95
N PHE A 99 1.64 -8.48 16.58
CA PHE A 99 0.98 -8.48 15.27
C PHE A 99 0.14 -7.21 15.06
N SER A 100 -0.66 -6.82 16.04
CA SER A 100 -1.52 -5.63 15.95
C SER A 100 -0.70 -4.33 15.86
N VAL A 101 0.37 -4.23 16.64
CA VAL A 101 1.33 -3.11 16.58
C VAL A 101 2.03 -3.05 15.22
N SER A 102 2.43 -4.19 14.67
CA SER A 102 3.05 -4.26 13.34
C SER A 102 2.11 -3.76 12.24
N ILE A 103 0.82 -4.10 12.29
CA ILE A 103 -0.16 -3.59 11.32
C ILE A 103 -0.33 -2.07 11.45
N ILE A 104 -0.48 -1.57 12.69
CA ILE A 104 -0.58 -0.12 12.94
C ILE A 104 0.69 0.62 12.47
N TYR A 105 1.87 0.03 12.69
CA TYR A 105 3.13 0.59 12.22
C TYR A 105 3.16 0.72 10.70
N VAL A 106 2.71 -0.31 9.98
CA VAL A 106 2.63 -0.25 8.51
C VAL A 106 1.70 0.88 8.06
N GLU A 107 0.49 0.95 8.62
CA GLU A 107 -0.48 2.00 8.26
C GLU A 107 0.04 3.42 8.52
N MET A 108 0.69 3.65 9.67
CA MET A 108 1.17 4.97 10.05
C MET A 108 2.42 5.39 9.28
N PHE A 109 3.37 4.49 9.07
CA PHE A 109 4.72 4.86 8.61
C PHE A 109 4.99 4.50 7.14
N TYR A 110 4.41 3.42 6.60
CA TYR A 110 4.62 3.07 5.18
C TYR A 110 3.75 3.92 4.25
N THR A 111 2.50 4.20 4.62
CA THR A 111 1.59 5.02 3.79
C THR A 111 2.06 6.48 3.69
N SER A 112 2.59 7.03 4.77
CA SER A 112 3.05 8.43 4.85
C SER A 112 4.19 8.76 3.87
N THR A 113 5.06 7.80 3.57
CA THR A 113 6.15 8.00 2.60
C THR A 113 5.65 8.04 1.16
N GLN A 114 4.57 7.31 0.87
CA GLN A 114 4.00 7.21 -0.48
C GLN A 114 3.09 8.40 -0.81
N ALA A 115 2.42 8.99 0.18
CA ALA A 115 1.61 10.19 0.01
C ALA A 115 2.44 11.39 -0.47
N ALA A 116 3.66 11.56 0.06
CA ALA A 116 4.56 12.65 -0.31
C ALA A 116 5.06 12.58 -1.78
N SER A 117 5.26 11.37 -2.32
CA SER A 117 5.65 11.20 -3.74
C SER A 117 4.45 11.32 -4.69
N ALA A 118 3.26 10.90 -4.24
CA ALA A 118 2.03 11.02 -5.02
C ALA A 118 1.60 12.49 -5.21
N GLU A 119 1.75 13.33 -4.18
CA GLU A 119 1.45 14.77 -4.27
C GLU A 119 2.34 15.49 -5.29
N GLN A 120 3.65 15.20 -5.29
CA GLN A 120 4.58 15.74 -6.29
C GLN A 120 4.25 15.31 -7.72
N THR A 121 3.75 14.08 -7.89
CA THR A 121 3.33 13.55 -9.19
C THR A 121 2.03 14.20 -9.67
N ALA A 122 1.06 14.41 -8.77
CA ALA A 122 -0.21 15.06 -9.09
C ALA A 122 0.01 16.52 -9.53
N ILE A 123 0.85 17.26 -8.81
CA ILE A 123 1.23 18.63 -9.16
C ILE A 123 1.93 18.66 -10.53
N ALA A 124 2.89 17.76 -10.77
CA ALA A 124 3.60 17.72 -12.05
C ALA A 124 2.68 17.35 -13.22
N THR A 125 1.72 16.43 -13.01
CA THR A 125 0.72 16.06 -14.03
C THR A 125 -0.21 17.23 -14.38
N GLN A 126 -0.66 18.00 -13.38
CA GLN A 126 -1.46 19.20 -13.62
C GLN A 126 -0.68 20.28 -14.39
N ILE A 127 0.63 20.39 -14.15
CA ILE A 127 1.48 21.33 -14.89
C ILE A 127 1.68 20.86 -16.34
N VAL A 128 1.85 19.56 -16.61
CA VAL A 128 1.92 19.03 -17.99
C VAL A 128 0.66 19.37 -18.79
N GLU A 129 -0.52 19.27 -18.17
CA GLU A 129 -1.79 19.61 -18.82
C GLU A 129 -1.94 21.13 -19.06
N GLN A 130 -1.42 21.98 -18.18
CA GLN A 130 -1.40 23.43 -18.37
C GLN A 130 -0.33 23.92 -19.36
N VAL A 131 0.80 23.23 -19.49
CA VAL A 131 1.91 23.57 -20.42
C VAL A 131 1.61 23.18 -21.87
N ALA A 132 0.58 22.36 -22.11
CA ALA A 132 0.09 22.02 -23.44
C ALA A 132 -0.71 23.16 -24.12
N SER A 133 -1.03 24.23 -23.38
CA SER A 133 -1.72 25.42 -23.91
C SER A 133 -0.70 26.51 -24.33
N PRO A 134 -0.81 27.13 -25.52
CA PRO A 134 0.28 27.90 -26.15
C PRO A 134 0.57 29.28 -25.53
N ALA A 135 0.01 29.60 -24.36
CA ALA A 135 0.33 30.82 -23.65
C ALA A 135 0.30 30.55 -22.15
N THR A 136 1.47 30.41 -21.50
CA THR A 136 1.78 30.96 -20.16
C THR A 136 3.26 30.68 -19.81
N THR A 137 3.97 31.76 -19.45
CA THR A 137 5.25 31.76 -18.75
C THR A 137 5.02 31.31 -17.30
N ILE A 138 5.18 30.02 -17.00
CA ILE A 138 5.13 29.48 -15.63
C ILE A 138 6.57 29.34 -15.11
N THR A 139 7.10 30.41 -14.50
CA THR A 139 8.44 30.40 -13.89
C THR A 139 8.41 30.82 -12.41
N ALA A 140 7.30 30.62 -11.69
CA ALA A 140 7.16 31.20 -10.35
C ALA A 140 6.63 30.32 -9.21
N GLN A 141 6.07 29.11 -9.41
CA GLN A 141 5.45 28.40 -8.27
C GLN A 141 5.76 26.92 -8.07
N THR A 142 6.59 26.29 -8.91
CA THR A 142 7.19 24.99 -8.59
C THR A 142 8.64 25.02 -9.01
N ASN A 143 9.55 24.71 -8.10
CA ASN A 143 11.00 24.61 -8.36
C ASN A 143 11.33 23.37 -9.24
N GLN A 144 10.44 23.01 -10.18
CA GLN A 144 10.54 21.85 -11.05
C GLN A 144 11.15 22.27 -12.39
N LYS A 145 12.18 21.53 -12.80
CA LYS A 145 12.97 21.83 -13.99
C LYS A 145 12.26 21.33 -15.25
N VAL A 146 12.04 22.20 -16.24
CA VAL A 146 11.63 21.76 -17.57
C VAL A 146 12.86 21.29 -18.32
N LEU A 147 12.78 20.10 -18.92
CA LEU A 147 13.89 19.42 -19.59
C LEU A 147 13.46 19.00 -21.00
N ASN A 148 14.23 19.42 -22.00
CA ASN A 148 14.15 18.82 -23.34
C ASN A 148 15.08 17.59 -23.46
N ALA A 149 15.08 16.93 -24.62
CA ALA A 149 15.92 15.75 -24.86
C ALA A 149 17.42 15.98 -24.59
N ALA A 150 17.97 17.13 -25.00
CA ALA A 150 19.38 17.44 -24.82
C ALA A 150 19.74 17.73 -23.35
N GLU A 151 18.83 18.34 -22.60
CA GLU A 151 19.03 18.58 -21.17
C GLU A 151 18.86 17.31 -20.34
N LEU A 152 17.89 16.46 -20.69
CA LEU A 152 17.67 15.17 -20.05
C LEU A 152 18.87 14.23 -20.25
N ALA A 153 19.47 14.21 -21.46
CA ALA A 153 20.63 13.38 -21.78
C ALA A 153 21.87 13.63 -20.90
N LYS A 154 21.95 14.78 -20.22
CA LYS A 154 23.04 15.09 -19.27
C LYS A 154 22.93 14.27 -17.97
N TYR A 155 21.72 13.81 -17.65
CA TYR A 155 21.40 13.05 -16.44
C TYR A 155 21.37 11.56 -16.74
N ASN A 156 22.50 11.05 -17.24
CA ASN A 156 22.63 9.70 -17.77
C ASN A 156 23.13 8.67 -16.75
N GLY A 157 23.23 9.00 -15.46
CA GLY A 157 23.71 8.06 -14.44
C GLY A 157 25.21 7.72 -14.50
N LYS A 158 26.01 8.46 -15.27
CA LYS A 158 27.46 8.25 -15.46
C LYS A 158 28.26 9.44 -14.94
N ASN A 159 29.54 9.24 -14.63
CA ASN A 159 30.47 10.30 -14.22
C ASN A 159 29.97 11.15 -13.03
N GLY A 160 29.26 10.52 -12.09
CA GLY A 160 28.68 11.20 -10.92
C GLY A 160 27.36 11.93 -11.19
N MET A 161 26.87 11.93 -12.44
CA MET A 161 25.54 12.46 -12.76
C MET A 161 24.44 11.50 -12.29
N PRO A 162 23.30 11.99 -11.80
CA PRO A 162 22.16 11.14 -11.47
C PRO A 162 21.54 10.55 -12.75
N ALA A 163 20.73 9.51 -12.59
CA ALA A 163 20.08 8.79 -13.69
C ALA A 163 18.61 9.19 -13.78
N TYR A 164 18.26 10.08 -14.72
CA TYR A 164 16.88 10.53 -14.92
C TYR A 164 16.26 9.91 -16.15
N VAL A 165 14.95 9.69 -16.11
CA VAL A 165 14.18 9.13 -17.25
C VAL A 165 12.88 9.92 -17.37
N ALA A 166 12.43 10.17 -18.59
CA ALA A 166 11.10 10.72 -18.83
C ALA A 166 10.07 9.61 -19.12
N VAL A 167 8.90 9.69 -18.49
CA VAL A 167 7.71 8.84 -18.73
C VAL A 167 6.47 9.72 -18.59
N ASP A 168 5.54 9.63 -19.53
CA ASP A 168 4.30 10.42 -19.59
C ASP A 168 4.53 11.94 -19.45
N GLY A 169 5.63 12.46 -20.02
CA GLY A 169 5.96 13.89 -19.94
C GLY A 169 6.51 14.34 -18.58
N LEU A 170 6.77 13.42 -17.64
CA LEU A 170 7.39 13.70 -16.35
C LEU A 170 8.79 13.11 -16.27
N VAL A 171 9.71 13.83 -15.62
CA VAL A 171 11.10 13.37 -15.41
C VAL A 171 11.23 12.82 -13.99
N TYR A 172 11.64 11.55 -13.88
CA TYR A 172 11.80 10.83 -12.62
C TYR A 172 13.28 10.61 -12.28
N ASP A 173 13.61 10.69 -10.99
CA ASP A 173 14.92 10.25 -10.49
C ASP A 173 14.95 8.73 -10.31
N MET A 174 15.59 8.05 -11.26
CA MET A 174 15.72 6.60 -11.32
C MET A 174 17.11 6.12 -10.90
N SER A 175 17.92 6.96 -10.23
CA SER A 175 19.28 6.63 -9.78
C SER A 175 19.35 5.40 -8.87
N ARG A 176 18.24 5.07 -8.19
CA ARG A 176 18.13 3.88 -7.34
C ARG A 176 18.07 2.56 -8.12
N VAL A 177 17.65 2.56 -9.39
CA VAL A 177 17.47 1.34 -10.20
C VAL A 177 18.30 1.30 -11.47
N PHE A 178 18.69 2.44 -12.03
CA PHE A 178 19.67 2.52 -13.12
C PHE A 178 21.08 2.46 -12.54
N ARG A 179 21.80 1.37 -12.80
CA ARG A 179 23.18 1.17 -12.35
C ARG A 179 24.12 1.62 -13.46
N GLN A 180 25.01 2.57 -13.15
CA GLN A 180 25.92 3.19 -14.13
C GLN A 180 25.19 3.70 -15.38
N GLY A 181 23.98 4.22 -15.18
CA GLY A 181 23.16 4.77 -16.26
C GLY A 181 22.37 3.75 -17.08
N THR A 182 22.33 2.48 -16.67
CA THR A 182 21.67 1.41 -17.42
C THR A 182 20.71 0.60 -16.56
N HIS A 183 19.58 0.22 -17.12
CA HIS A 183 18.63 -0.73 -16.54
C HIS A 183 18.16 -1.67 -17.67
N PHE A 184 18.68 -2.89 -17.69
CA PHE A 184 18.56 -3.83 -18.82
C PHE A 184 19.02 -3.20 -20.15
N GLU A 185 18.21 -3.24 -21.21
CA GLU A 185 18.50 -2.59 -22.50
C GLU A 185 18.31 -1.06 -22.50
N HIS A 186 17.79 -0.47 -21.43
CA HIS A 186 17.44 0.95 -21.38
C HIS A 186 18.53 1.80 -20.71
N VAL A 187 18.73 3.00 -21.24
CA VAL A 187 19.72 3.97 -20.74
C VAL A 187 19.04 5.19 -20.14
N ALA A 188 19.61 5.69 -19.04
CA ALA A 188 19.17 6.93 -18.43
C ALA A 188 19.50 8.13 -19.33
N GLY A 189 18.79 9.23 -19.10
CA GLY A 189 18.83 10.44 -19.90
C GLY A 189 17.94 10.39 -21.14
N THR A 190 16.94 9.49 -21.17
CA THR A 190 16.04 9.30 -22.33
C THR A 190 14.57 9.31 -21.92
N GLU A 191 13.71 9.54 -22.91
CA GLU A 191 12.26 9.37 -22.83
C GLU A 191 11.93 7.89 -23.08
N LEU A 192 11.26 7.26 -22.13
CA LEU A 192 11.04 5.81 -22.10
C LEU A 192 9.56 5.45 -21.88
N THR A 193 8.60 6.32 -22.19
CA THR A 193 7.16 6.03 -21.97
C THR A 193 6.75 4.68 -22.53
N ASN A 194 7.00 4.45 -23.82
CA ASN A 194 6.60 3.21 -24.49
C ASN A 194 7.36 1.98 -23.95
N ALA A 195 8.66 2.14 -23.67
CA ALA A 195 9.50 1.08 -23.13
C ALA A 195 9.06 0.68 -21.71
N PHE A 196 8.72 1.66 -20.88
CA PHE A 196 8.24 1.44 -19.51
C PHE A 196 6.94 0.61 -19.51
N TYR A 197 5.96 0.99 -20.32
CA TYR A 197 4.67 0.28 -20.37
C TYR A 197 4.73 -1.10 -21.02
N SER A 198 5.85 -1.46 -21.67
CA SER A 198 6.06 -2.81 -22.20
C SER A 198 6.35 -3.83 -21.10
N TYR A 199 6.84 -3.39 -19.93
CA TYR A 199 7.22 -4.27 -18.81
C TYR A 199 6.58 -3.89 -17.47
N HIS A 200 6.00 -2.70 -17.35
CA HIS A 200 5.54 -2.13 -16.09
C HIS A 200 4.15 -1.50 -16.18
N VAL A 201 3.51 -1.38 -15.02
CA VAL A 201 2.26 -0.62 -14.84
C VAL A 201 2.57 0.76 -14.24
N LYS A 202 1.69 1.74 -14.46
CA LYS A 202 1.86 3.13 -14.01
C LYS A 202 2.18 3.28 -12.51
N GLY A 203 1.67 2.40 -11.66
CA GLY A 203 1.93 2.41 -10.22
C GLY A 203 3.37 2.08 -9.81
N GLU A 204 4.18 1.51 -10.71
CA GLU A 204 5.58 1.21 -10.39
C GLU A 204 6.47 2.46 -10.39
N ILE A 205 6.22 3.40 -11.32
CA ILE A 205 7.05 4.61 -11.43
C ILE A 205 6.69 5.69 -10.41
N SER A 206 5.46 5.70 -9.87
CA SER A 206 5.02 6.66 -8.85
C SER A 206 5.73 6.53 -7.49
N LYS A 207 6.53 5.47 -7.32
CA LYS A 207 7.37 5.25 -6.14
C LYS A 207 8.66 6.08 -6.18
N TYR A 208 8.99 6.67 -7.33
CA TYR A 208 10.22 7.44 -7.55
C TYR A 208 9.94 8.95 -7.57
N PRO A 209 10.90 9.80 -7.13
CA PRO A 209 10.71 11.24 -7.10
C PRO A 209 10.57 11.84 -8.50
N VAL A 210 9.61 12.75 -8.67
CA VAL A 210 9.51 13.60 -9.87
C VAL A 210 10.43 14.81 -9.70
N VAL A 211 11.36 15.00 -10.63
CA VAL A 211 12.38 16.06 -10.61
C VAL A 211 12.18 17.12 -11.69
N GLY A 212 11.23 16.90 -12.60
CA GLY A 212 10.98 17.84 -13.67
C GLY A 212 9.88 17.42 -14.62
N ILE A 213 9.73 18.22 -15.67
CA ILE A 213 8.77 18.02 -16.75
C ILE A 213 9.57 17.82 -18.04
N TYR A 214 9.20 16.81 -18.80
CA TYR A 214 9.78 16.55 -20.11
C TYR A 214 8.97 17.27 -21.19
N LYS A 215 9.65 18.09 -21.99
CA LYS A 215 9.07 18.76 -23.15
C LYS A 215 9.83 18.33 -24.40
N SER A 216 9.14 17.61 -25.28
CA SER A 216 9.66 17.19 -26.59
C SER A 216 10.00 18.39 -27.47
#